data_AF-A0A8S0WAM0-F1
#
_entry.id   AF-A0A8S0WAM0-F1
#
_cell.length_a   1.000
_cell.length_b   1.000
_cell.length_c   1.000
_cell.angle_alpha   90.00
_cell.angle_beta   90.00
_cell.angle_gamma   90.00
#
_symmetry.space_group_name_H-M   'P 1'
#
loop_
_entity.id
_entity.type
_entity.pdbx_description
1 polymer ?
#
loop_
_entity_poly.entity_id
_entity_poly.type
_entity_poly.pdbx_seq_one_letter_code
_entity_poly.pdbx_strand_id
1 'polypeptide(L)' 'MCDYAKDQVKKLKLHGRGKCRINSAGCMDRCGQGPVLAIYPEGVWYTYAGKADIDEIIEEHLQQGRIVNRLKI' A
#
# COMPACT_ATOMS: atom_id res chain seq x y z
N MET A 1 -5.27 1.29 9.61
CA MET A 1 -4.13 0.98 8.72
C MET A 1 -3.91 2.05 7.65
N CYS A 2 -4.96 2.52 6.96
CA CYS A 2 -4.86 3.62 5.99
C CYS A 2 -4.18 4.89 6.56
N ASP A 3 -4.58 5.34 7.75
CA ASP A 3 -3.99 6.54 8.35
C ASP A 3 -2.52 6.35 8.74
N TYR A 4 -2.16 5.16 9.21
CA TYR A 4 -0.76 4.79 9.44
C TYR A 4 0.07 4.90 8.16
N ALA A 5 -0.43 4.33 7.05
CA ALA A 5 0.25 4.39 5.76
C ALA A 5 0.39 5.85 5.27
N LYS A 6 -0.66 6.67 5.42
CA LYS A 6 -0.61 8.11 5.12
C LYS A 6 0.49 8.82 5.91
N ASP A 7 0.60 8.55 7.20
CA ASP A 7 1.60 9.17 8.06
C ASP A 7 3.01 8.73 7.69
N GLN A 8 3.22 7.45 7.34
CA GLN A 8 4.53 6.96 6.89
C GLN A 8 4.96 7.59 5.56
N VAL A 9 4.08 7.61 4.55
CA VAL A 9 4.36 8.27 3.26
C VAL A 9 4.59 9.77 3.43
N LYS A 10 3.94 10.42 4.40
CA LYS A 10 4.26 11.81 4.77
C LYS A 10 5.65 11.97 5.36
N LYS A 11 6.02 11.15 6.35
CA LYS A 11 7.35 11.16 6.99
C LYS A 11 8.47 10.94 5.99
N LEU A 12 8.27 10.01 5.05
CA LEU A 12 9.22 9.68 3.99
C LEU A 12 9.22 10.70 2.82
N LYS A 13 8.42 11.77 2.90
CA LYS A 13 8.26 12.77 1.84
C LYS A 13 7.85 12.17 0.49
N LEU A 14 7.15 11.04 0.52
CA LEU A 14 6.59 10.33 -0.64
C LEU A 14 5.18 10.82 -1.00
N HIS A 15 4.62 11.76 -0.23
CA HIS A 15 3.33 12.40 -0.53
C HIS A 15 3.51 13.70 -1.34
N GLY A 16 2.54 14.02 -2.20
CA GLY A 16 2.45 15.30 -2.90
C GLY A 16 2.30 15.17 -4.42
N ARG A 17 2.35 16.31 -5.13
CA ARG A 17 2.19 16.38 -6.58
C ARG A 17 3.30 15.58 -7.27
N GLY A 18 2.91 14.66 -8.17
CA GLY A 18 3.83 13.77 -8.89
C GLY A 18 4.40 12.62 -8.05
N LYS A 19 3.86 12.38 -6.85
CA LYS A 19 4.28 11.28 -5.95
C LYS A 19 3.08 10.39 -5.60
N CYS A 20 3.20 9.63 -4.51
CA CYS A 20 2.17 8.73 -4.04
C CYS A 20 1.04 9.48 -3.32
N ARG A 21 -0.19 8.98 -3.49
CA ARG A 21 -1.37 9.39 -2.72
C ARG A 21 -2.03 8.16 -2.13
N ILE A 22 -2.25 8.20 -0.82
CA ILE A 22 -2.98 7.14 -0.11
C ILE A 22 -4.40 7.61 0.18
N ASN A 23 -5.38 6.84 -0.27
CA ASN A 23 -6.80 7.05 0.01
C ASN A 23 -7.40 5.79 0.65
N SER A 24 -8.48 5.98 1.41
CA SER A 24 -9.39 4.90 1.79
C SER A 24 -10.30 4.57 0.60
N ALA A 25 -10.48 3.28 0.33
CA ALA A 25 -11.44 2.78 -0.64
C ALA A 25 -12.56 2.01 0.07
N GLY A 26 -13.73 1.92 -0.56
CA GLY A 26 -14.83 1.06 -0.15
C GLY A 26 -14.60 -0.40 -0.56
N CYS A 27 -15.68 -1.17 -0.71
CA CYS A 27 -15.60 -2.52 -1.24
C CYS A 27 -14.99 -2.53 -2.65
N MET A 28 -14.09 -3.48 -2.90
CA MET A 28 -13.46 -3.70 -4.21
C MET A 28 -13.66 -5.15 -4.67
N ASP A 29 -14.79 -5.77 -4.32
CA ASP A 29 -15.21 -7.14 -4.67
C ASP A 29 -14.23 -8.26 -4.29
N ARG A 30 -13.31 -7.99 -3.35
CA ARG A 30 -12.31 -8.92 -2.83
C ARG A 30 -12.49 -9.23 -1.34
N CYS A 31 -13.73 -9.38 -0.89
CA CYS A 31 -14.06 -9.58 0.53
C CYS A 31 -13.30 -10.77 1.17
N GLY A 32 -13.12 -11.88 0.43
CA GLY A 32 -12.42 -13.07 0.93
C GLY A 32 -10.91 -12.93 1.09
N GLN A 33 -10.32 -11.82 0.61
CA GLN A 33 -8.88 -11.53 0.72
C GLN A 33 -8.62 -10.28 1.59
N GLY A 34 -9.66 -9.76 2.24
CA GLY A 34 -9.59 -8.58 3.08
C GLY A 34 -8.71 -8.80 4.31
N PRO A 35 -7.95 -7.78 4.76
CA PRO A 35 -7.84 -6.43 4.20
C PRO A 35 -7.07 -6.37 2.87
N VAL A 36 -7.47 -5.48 1.96
CA VAL A 36 -6.86 -5.33 0.63
C VAL A 36 -6.27 -3.94 0.41
N LEU A 37 -5.15 -3.88 -0.30
CA LEU A 37 -4.47 -2.66 -0.73
C LEU A 37 -4.10 -2.77 -2.21
N ALA A 38 -4.48 -1.79 -3.02
CA ALA A 38 -4.16 -1.74 -4.44
C ALA A 38 -3.21 -0.58 -4.71
N ILE A 39 -2.16 -0.83 -5.51
CA ILE A 39 -1.19 0.17 -5.96
C ILE A 39 -1.33 0.34 -7.47
N TYR A 40 -1.46 1.60 -7.88
CA TYR A 40 -1.57 2.04 -9.26
C TYR A 40 -0.41 3.00 -9.58
N PRO A 41 0.06 3.04 -10.85
CA PRO A 41 -0.54 2.43 -12.06
C PRO A 41 -0.27 0.93 -12.27
N GLU A 42 0.56 0.29 -11.45
CA GLU A 42 1.04 -1.09 -11.65
C GLU A 42 -0.07 -2.15 -11.53
N GLY A 43 -1.20 -1.83 -10.88
CA GLY A 43 -2.33 -2.75 -10.70
C GLY A 43 -2.01 -3.91 -9.76
N VAL A 44 -1.09 -3.71 -8.82
CA VAL A 44 -0.66 -4.73 -7.86
C VAL A 44 -1.55 -4.69 -6.63
N TRP A 45 -2.03 -5.86 -6.21
CA TRP A 45 -2.88 -6.04 -5.04
C TRP A 45 -2.12 -6.74 -3.93
N TYR A 46 -2.33 -6.29 -2.71
CA TYR A 46 -1.75 -6.87 -1.50
C TYR A 46 -2.82 -7.16 -0.46
N THR A 47 -2.60 -8.22 0.31
CA THR A 47 -3.18 -8.37 1.65
C THR A 47 -2.14 -8.02 2.70
N TYR A 48 -2.57 -7.76 3.93
CA TYR A 48 -1.67 -7.45 5.05
C TYR A 48 -2.28 -7.86 6.38
N ALA A 49 -1.45 -8.25 7.34
CA ALA A 49 -1.85 -8.59 8.70
C ALA A 49 -1.55 -7.47 9.70
N GLY A 50 -0.52 -6.65 9.45
CA GLY A 50 -0.07 -5.66 10.42
C GLY A 50 0.66 -4.45 9.83
N LYS A 51 1.16 -3.58 10.72
CA LYS A 51 1.91 -2.37 10.34
C LYS A 51 3.22 -2.71 9.63
N ALA A 52 3.91 -3.77 10.05
CA ALA A 52 5.15 -4.22 9.44
C ALA A 52 4.99 -4.58 7.96
N ASP A 53 3.87 -5.20 7.59
CA ASP A 53 3.57 -5.51 6.18
C ASP A 53 3.37 -4.23 5.36
N ILE A 54 2.74 -3.21 5.95
CA ILE A 54 2.58 -1.90 5.30
C ILE A 54 3.92 -1.21 5.15
N ASP A 55 4.77 -1.25 6.17
CA ASP A 55 6.11 -0.67 6.12
C ASP A 55 6.95 -1.33 5.02
N GLU A 56 6.89 -2.67 4.91
CA GLU A 56 7.56 -3.42 3.84
C GLU A 56 7.03 -3.07 2.46
N ILE A 57 5.69 -2.94 2.28
CA ILE A 57 5.11 -2.49 1.00
C ILE A 57 5.60 -1.07 0.65
N ILE A 58 5.69 -0.17 1.63
CA ILE A 58 6.16 1.20 1.38
C ILE A 58 7.65 1.21 1.03
N GLU A 59 8.48 0.43 1.72
CA GLU A 59 9.92 0.34 1.48
C GLU A 59 10.24 -0.35 0.15
N GLU A 60 9.79 -1.58 -0.03
CA GLU A 60 10.12 -2.37 -1.22
C GLU A 60 9.39 -1.83 -2.44
N HIS A 61 8.07 -1.62 -2.37
CA HIS A 61 7.31 -1.29 -3.56
C HIS A 61 7.32 0.21 -3.86
N LEU A 62 6.97 1.08 -2.91
CA LEU A 62 6.82 2.51 -3.20
C LEU A 62 8.16 3.25 -3.33
N GLN A 63 9.22 2.82 -2.62
CA GLN A 63 10.52 3.48 -2.71
C GLN A 63 11.46 2.82 -3.72
N GLN A 64 11.46 1.48 -3.77
CA GLN A 64 12.44 0.73 -4.55
C GLN A 64 11.85 0.08 -5.82
N GLY A 65 10.52 0.12 -5.99
CA GLY A 65 9.85 -0.47 -7.16
C GLY A 65 9.82 -2.00 -7.16
N ARG A 66 10.07 -2.66 -6.02
CA ARG A 66 10.09 -4.12 -5.87
C ARG A 66 8.79 -4.64 -5.29
N ILE A 67 8.19 -5.62 -5.98
CA ILE A 67 6.93 -6.23 -5.56
C ILE A 67 7.17 -7.19 -4.39
N VAL A 68 6.36 -7.04 -3.34
CA VAL A 68 6.40 -7.89 -2.14
C VAL A 68 5.59 -9.16 -2.40
N ASN A 69 6.19 -10.15 -3.07
CA ASN A 69 5.47 -11.34 -3.55
C ASN A 69 4.73 -12.12 -2.44
N ARG A 70 5.23 -12.13 -1.19
CA ARG A 70 4.59 -12.83 -0.07
C ARG A 70 3.22 -12.25 0.31
N LEU A 71 3.01 -10.96 0.05
CA LEU A 71 1.78 -10.24 0.40
C LEU A 71 0.84 -10.10 -0.80
N LYS A 72 1.30 -10.44 -2.01
CA LYS A 72 0.58 -10.21 -3.25
C LYS A 72 -0.62 -11.16 -3.39
N ILE A 73 -1.74 -10.64 -3.91
CA ILE A 73 -2.99 -11.35 -4.19
C ILE A 73 -3.55 -11.06 -5.58
#